data_AF-A0A381T145-F1
#
_entry.id   AF-A0A381T145-F1
#
_cell.length_a   1.000
_cell.length_b   1.000
_cell.length_c   1.000
_cell.angle_alpha   90.00
_cell.angle_beta   90.00
_cell.angle_gamma   90.00
#
_symmetry.space_group_name_H-M   'P 1'
#
loop_
_entity.id
_entity.type
_entity.pdbx_description
1 polymer ?
#
loop_
_entity_poly.entity_id
_entity_poly.type
_entity_poly.pdbx_seq_one_letter_code
_entity_poly.pdbx_strand_id
1 'polypeptide(L)'
;MNRVQTLKSAYRDGNIQALDELIEVYEDPDLHVKLRVAAGKTLAETQHPRALHAIAEMVATTTALDYTLLNESINMLGMFNENPKAAAALVRSMHKMEEKTNEIHISLVKNLNRVRTKDQILALLDLYEVAKSNMSRTERLLTETLGALGNHQVVPILTTIAKDPKINIGIRNKAVEI
;
A
#
# COMPACT_ATOMS: atom_id res chain seq x y z
N MET A 1 -15.41 10.15 19.57
CA MET A 1 -14.95 8.87 20.18
C MET A 1 -16.08 8.06 20.81
N ASN A 2 -17.06 8.69 21.48
CA ASN A 2 -18.16 7.96 22.13
C ASN A 2 -18.95 7.04 21.16
N ARG A 3 -19.33 7.53 19.97
CA ARG A 3 -20.11 6.77 18.97
C ARG A 3 -19.46 5.44 18.53
N VAL A 4 -18.16 5.44 18.19
CA VAL A 4 -17.46 4.22 17.74
C VAL A 4 -17.41 3.16 18.84
N GLN A 5 -17.20 3.56 20.09
CA GLN A 5 -17.17 2.63 21.21
C GLN A 5 -18.57 2.04 21.50
N THR A 6 -19.62 2.85 21.39
CA THR A 6 -21.00 2.36 21.49
C THR A 6 -21.30 1.32 20.41
N LEU A 7 -20.94 1.60 19.15
CA LEU A 7 -21.14 0.65 18.05
C LEU A 7 -20.32 -0.62 18.21
N LYS A 8 -19.07 -0.51 18.70
CA LYS A 8 -18.23 -1.66 19.02
C LYS A 8 -18.88 -2.58 20.06
N SER A 9 -19.38 -2.01 21.15
CA SER A 9 -20.07 -2.79 22.18
C SER A 9 -21.35 -3.43 21.63
N ALA A 10 -22.17 -2.65 20.92
CA ALA A 10 -23.40 -3.17 20.31
C ALA A 10 -23.15 -4.34 19.35
N TYR A 11 -22.10 -4.26 18.52
CA TYR A 11 -21.71 -5.35 17.63
C TYR A 11 -21.29 -6.60 18.43
N ARG A 12 -20.51 -6.43 19.50
CA ARG A 12 -20.11 -7.54 20.39
C ARG A 12 -21.29 -8.20 21.08
N ASP A 13 -22.34 -7.43 21.37
CA ASP A 13 -23.59 -7.91 21.96
C ASP A 13 -24.52 -8.58 20.91
N GLY A 14 -24.06 -8.72 19.65
CA GLY A 14 -24.77 -9.41 18.58
C GLY A 14 -25.57 -8.52 17.65
N ASN A 15 -25.53 -7.19 17.82
CA ASN A 15 -26.21 -6.26 16.92
C ASN A 15 -25.43 -6.10 15.61
N ILE A 16 -25.83 -6.85 14.57
CA ILE A 16 -25.21 -6.79 13.25
C ILE A 16 -25.38 -5.42 12.58
N GLN A 17 -26.44 -4.65 12.89
CA GLN A 17 -26.61 -3.29 12.34
C GLN A 17 -25.50 -2.34 12.79
N ALA A 18 -24.91 -2.59 13.96
CA ALA A 18 -23.79 -1.77 14.44
C ALA A 18 -22.54 -1.91 13.57
N LEU A 19 -22.38 -3.04 12.85
CA LEU A 19 -21.33 -3.20 11.85
C LEU A 19 -21.55 -2.25 10.66
N ASP A 20 -22.79 -2.11 10.23
CA ASP A 20 -23.15 -1.30 9.06
C ASP A 20 -22.98 0.19 9.37
N GLU A 21 -23.40 0.62 10.56
CA GLU A 21 -23.12 1.98 11.03
C GLU A 21 -21.62 2.27 11.18
N LEU A 22 -20.80 1.26 11.55
CA LEU A 22 -19.35 1.42 11.58
C LEU A 22 -18.76 1.60 10.17
N ILE A 23 -19.29 0.88 9.17
CA ILE A 23 -18.91 1.04 7.77
C ILE A 23 -19.28 2.44 7.27
N GLU A 24 -20.49 2.91 7.55
CA GLU A 24 -20.93 4.27 7.19
C GLU A 24 -20.00 5.33 7.78
N VAL A 25 -19.66 5.23 9.08
CA VAL A 25 -18.73 6.18 9.73
C VAL A 25 -17.33 6.12 9.11
N TYR A 26 -16.88 4.97 8.63
CA TYR A 26 -15.57 4.82 7.99
C TYR A 26 -15.54 5.44 6.58
N GLU A 27 -16.61 5.25 5.81
CA GLU A 27 -16.71 5.68 4.42
C GLU A 27 -17.08 7.16 4.25
N ASP A 28 -17.75 7.76 5.23
CA ASP A 28 -18.22 9.15 5.19
C ASP A 28 -17.06 10.16 5.02
N PRO A 29 -16.94 10.85 3.86
CA PRO A 29 -15.86 11.78 3.59
C PRO A 29 -15.98 13.10 4.38
N ASP A 30 -17.16 13.43 4.90
CA ASP A 30 -17.41 14.66 5.65
C ASP A 30 -16.97 14.52 7.12
N LEU A 31 -16.74 13.29 7.58
CA LEU A 31 -16.23 13.03 8.92
C LEU A 31 -14.72 13.25 9.02
N HIS A 32 -14.31 13.78 10.17
CA HIS A 32 -12.90 13.98 10.49
C HIS A 32 -12.14 12.65 10.47
N VAL A 33 -10.96 12.63 9.81
CA VAL A 33 -10.13 11.42 9.59
C VAL A 33 -9.92 10.56 10.83
N LYS A 34 -9.66 11.17 12.01
CA LYS A 34 -9.52 10.44 13.28
C LYS A 34 -10.73 9.56 13.64
N LEU A 35 -11.95 10.02 13.36
CA LEU A 35 -13.16 9.26 13.63
C LEU A 35 -13.29 8.08 12.66
N ARG A 36 -13.03 8.33 11.37
CA ARG A 36 -13.01 7.31 10.32
C ARG A 36 -11.98 6.23 10.61
N VAL A 37 -10.76 6.62 10.99
CA VAL A 37 -9.70 5.68 11.40
C VAL A 37 -10.12 4.86 12.62
N ALA A 38 -10.77 5.46 13.61
CA ALA A 38 -11.25 4.71 14.78
C ALA A 38 -12.33 3.68 14.42
N ALA A 39 -13.25 4.02 13.51
CA ALA A 39 -14.23 3.09 12.98
C ALA A 39 -13.56 1.97 12.18
N GLY A 40 -12.65 2.30 11.27
CA GLY A 40 -11.89 1.33 10.47
C GLY A 40 -11.09 0.33 11.33
N LYS A 41 -10.42 0.78 12.40
CA LYS A 41 -9.73 -0.11 13.34
C LYS A 41 -10.70 -1.08 14.02
N THR A 42 -11.85 -0.57 14.44
CA THR A 42 -12.91 -1.39 15.02
C THR A 42 -13.43 -2.43 14.01
N LEU A 43 -13.64 -2.03 12.75
CA LEU A 43 -14.03 -2.92 11.66
C LEU A 43 -12.99 -4.02 11.40
N ALA A 44 -11.71 -3.68 11.35
CA ALA A 44 -10.63 -4.65 11.12
C ALA A 44 -10.55 -5.72 12.23
N GLU A 45 -10.80 -5.34 13.49
CA GLU A 45 -10.89 -6.29 14.61
C GLU A 45 -12.03 -7.30 14.46
N THR A 46 -13.12 -6.97 13.75
CA THR A 46 -14.26 -7.90 13.57
C THR A 46 -13.95 -9.08 12.68
N GLN A 47 -12.92 -8.99 11.82
CA GLN A 47 -12.61 -9.97 10.78
C GLN A 47 -13.79 -10.25 9.82
N HIS A 48 -14.83 -9.41 9.84
CA HIS A 48 -16.05 -9.66 9.09
C HIS A 48 -15.84 -9.42 7.58
N PRO A 49 -16.39 -10.26 6.68
CA PRO A 49 -16.20 -10.10 5.23
C PRO A 49 -16.63 -8.74 4.67
N ARG A 50 -17.67 -8.12 5.25
CA ARG A 50 -18.12 -6.76 4.86
C ARG A 50 -17.15 -5.67 5.32
N ALA A 51 -16.58 -5.79 6.52
CA ALA A 51 -15.53 -4.90 7.00
C ALA A 51 -14.29 -4.98 6.09
N LEU A 52 -13.88 -6.21 5.75
CA LEU A 52 -12.81 -6.44 4.77
C LEU A 52 -13.11 -5.77 3.44
N HIS A 53 -14.33 -5.91 2.91
CA HIS A 53 -14.70 -5.30 1.64
C HIS A 53 -14.58 -3.78 1.67
N ALA A 54 -15.18 -3.11 2.67
CA ALA A 54 -15.12 -1.66 2.82
C ALA A 54 -13.66 -1.15 2.91
N ILE A 55 -12.82 -1.82 3.70
CA ILE A 55 -11.41 -1.44 3.86
C ILE A 55 -10.63 -1.68 2.56
N ALA A 56 -10.89 -2.80 1.87
CA ALA A 56 -10.26 -3.13 0.59
C ALA A 56 -10.61 -2.13 -0.51
N GLU A 57 -11.87 -1.69 -0.59
CA GLU A 57 -12.31 -0.68 -1.56
C GLU A 57 -11.65 0.68 -1.28
N MET A 58 -11.56 1.11 -0.01
CA MET A 58 -10.79 2.31 0.35
C MET A 58 -9.34 2.21 -0.15
N VAL A 59 -8.62 1.14 0.18
CA VAL A 59 -7.21 0.99 -0.23
C VAL A 59 -7.05 0.95 -1.75
N ALA A 60 -7.98 0.33 -2.48
CA ALA A 60 -7.90 0.19 -3.93
C ALA A 60 -8.26 1.45 -4.71
N THR A 61 -9.12 2.33 -4.16
CA THR A 61 -9.70 3.47 -4.89
C THR A 61 -9.21 4.83 -4.40
N THR A 62 -8.78 4.94 -3.15
CA THR A 62 -8.38 6.21 -2.54
C THR A 62 -7.16 6.80 -3.22
N THR A 63 -7.23 8.11 -3.45
CA THR A 63 -6.12 8.86 -4.04
C THR A 63 -5.09 9.24 -2.97
N ALA A 64 -3.87 9.53 -3.40
CA ALA A 64 -2.79 9.97 -2.51
C ALA A 64 -3.17 11.18 -1.62
N LEU A 65 -4.16 12.00 -1.99
CA LEU A 65 -4.57 13.17 -1.20
C LEU A 65 -5.05 12.82 0.23
N ASP A 66 -5.59 11.62 0.45
CA ASP A 66 -6.04 11.14 1.75
C ASP A 66 -5.00 10.25 2.46
N TYR A 67 -3.71 10.65 2.39
CA TYR A 67 -2.57 9.85 2.87
C TYR A 67 -2.76 9.21 4.26
N THR A 68 -3.31 9.96 5.22
CA THR A 68 -3.50 9.44 6.59
C THR A 68 -4.49 8.29 6.61
N LEU A 69 -5.63 8.44 5.94
CA LEU A 69 -6.65 7.40 5.92
C LEU A 69 -6.16 6.19 5.12
N LEU A 70 -5.60 6.41 3.94
CA LEU A 70 -5.05 5.34 3.09
C LEU A 70 -4.01 4.50 3.85
N ASN A 71 -3.06 5.14 4.54
CA ASN A 71 -2.02 4.43 5.29
C ASN A 71 -2.59 3.61 6.46
N GLU A 72 -3.55 4.17 7.20
CA GLU A 72 -4.23 3.43 8.26
C GLU A 72 -5.04 2.25 7.70
N SER A 73 -5.71 2.42 6.55
CA SER A 73 -6.47 1.35 5.89
C SER A 73 -5.58 0.22 5.34
N ILE A 74 -4.37 0.53 4.86
CA ILE A 74 -3.36 -0.48 4.50
C ILE A 74 -2.98 -1.33 5.73
N ASN A 75 -2.73 -0.69 6.87
CA ASN A 75 -2.43 -1.40 8.12
C ASN A 75 -3.62 -2.26 8.58
N MET A 76 -4.85 -1.76 8.41
CA MET A 76 -6.08 -2.51 8.73
C MET A 76 -6.24 -3.75 7.84
N LEU A 77 -5.93 -3.68 6.54
CA LEU A 77 -5.90 -4.87 5.68
C LEU A 77 -4.88 -5.91 6.17
N GLY A 78 -3.73 -5.46 6.67
CA GLY A 78 -2.73 -6.32 7.28
C GLY A 78 -3.20 -7.10 8.51
N MET A 79 -4.33 -6.72 9.11
CA MET A 79 -4.93 -7.45 10.24
C MET A 79 -5.73 -8.69 9.79
N PHE A 80 -6.06 -8.84 8.51
CA PHE A 80 -6.80 -9.98 7.98
C PHE A 80 -5.83 -11.10 7.54
N ASN A 81 -5.49 -11.98 8.48
CA ASN A 81 -4.54 -13.06 8.26
C ASN A 81 -4.93 -13.96 7.09
N GLU A 82 -3.94 -14.28 6.23
CA GLU A 82 -4.07 -15.22 5.10
C GLU A 82 -5.22 -14.91 4.13
N ASN A 83 -5.69 -13.65 4.09
CA ASN A 83 -6.85 -13.30 3.29
C ASN A 83 -6.46 -12.88 1.84
N PRO A 84 -6.81 -13.67 0.81
CA PRO A 84 -6.41 -13.37 -0.57
C PRO A 84 -7.05 -12.08 -1.11
N LYS A 85 -8.21 -11.66 -0.60
CA LYS A 85 -8.83 -10.39 -1.01
C LYS A 85 -8.07 -9.18 -0.46
N ALA A 86 -7.58 -9.27 0.78
CA ALA A 86 -6.72 -8.24 1.36
C ALA A 86 -5.42 -8.12 0.56
N ALA A 87 -4.75 -9.24 0.27
CA ALA A 87 -3.54 -9.27 -0.56
C ALA A 87 -3.78 -8.67 -1.96
N ALA A 88 -4.88 -9.05 -2.63
CA ALA A 88 -5.22 -8.51 -3.94
C ALA A 88 -5.48 -6.99 -3.90
N ALA A 89 -6.14 -6.48 -2.85
CA ALA A 89 -6.37 -5.04 -2.71
C ALA A 89 -5.06 -4.25 -2.49
N LEU A 90 -4.13 -4.79 -1.69
CA LEU A 90 -2.79 -4.20 -1.50
C LEU A 90 -2.03 -4.13 -2.84
N VAL A 91 -2.02 -5.20 -3.63
CA VAL A 91 -1.38 -5.23 -4.96
C VAL A 91 -2.01 -4.23 -5.92
N ARG A 92 -3.34 -4.17 -5.99
CA ARG A 92 -4.03 -3.16 -6.82
C ARG A 92 -3.69 -1.73 -6.40
N SER A 93 -3.64 -1.46 -5.11
CA SER A 93 -3.27 -0.14 -4.58
C SER A 93 -1.84 0.23 -4.96
N MET A 94 -0.89 -0.69 -4.82
CA MET A 94 0.50 -0.49 -5.26
C MET A 94 0.57 -0.11 -6.74
N HIS A 95 -0.11 -0.86 -7.62
CA HIS A 95 -0.16 -0.52 -9.06
C HIS A 95 -0.79 0.84 -9.32
N LYS A 96 -1.88 1.19 -8.63
CA LYS A 96 -2.56 2.48 -8.83
C LYS A 96 -1.69 3.65 -8.36
N MET A 97 -0.97 3.47 -7.27
CA MET A 97 -0.03 4.47 -6.76
C MET A 97 1.17 4.64 -7.69
N GLU A 98 1.70 3.53 -8.23
CA GLU A 98 2.81 3.56 -9.19
C GLU A 98 2.41 4.28 -10.48
N GLU A 99 1.24 3.97 -11.05
CA GLU A 99 0.69 4.65 -12.24
C GLU A 99 0.61 6.17 -12.02
N LYS A 100 -0.05 6.61 -10.94
CA LYS A 100 -0.19 8.05 -10.62
C LYS A 100 1.15 8.73 -10.36
N THR A 101 2.04 8.08 -9.61
CA THR A 101 3.35 8.63 -9.29
C THR A 101 4.20 8.77 -10.55
N ASN A 102 4.13 7.78 -11.45
CA ASN A 102 4.82 7.81 -12.73
C ASN A 102 4.28 8.93 -13.65
N GLU A 103 2.96 9.12 -13.73
CA GLU A 103 2.35 10.24 -14.46
C GLU A 103 2.85 11.61 -13.96
N ILE A 104 2.94 11.77 -12.63
CA ILE A 104 3.47 12.99 -12.00
C ILE A 104 4.96 13.14 -12.32
N HIS A 105 5.78 12.09 -12.17
CA HIS A 105 7.21 12.13 -12.49
C HIS A 105 7.46 12.52 -13.96
N ILE A 106 6.72 11.91 -14.90
CA ILE A 106 6.81 12.25 -16.32
C ILE A 106 6.47 13.73 -16.53
N SER A 107 5.41 14.23 -15.89
CA SER A 107 5.00 15.63 -15.99
C SER A 107 6.05 16.59 -15.42
N LEU A 108 6.67 16.25 -14.29
CA LEU A 108 7.75 17.03 -13.68
C LEU A 108 8.97 17.08 -14.60
N VAL A 109 9.45 15.94 -15.10
CA VAL A 109 10.61 15.87 -15.99
C VAL A 109 10.37 16.63 -17.30
N LYS A 110 9.17 16.48 -17.90
CA LYS A 110 8.79 17.23 -19.11
C LYS A 110 8.82 18.74 -18.88
N ASN A 111 8.34 19.20 -17.74
CA ASN A 111 8.34 20.64 -17.43
C ASN A 111 9.73 21.13 -17.02
N LEU A 112 10.54 20.32 -16.33
CA LEU A 112 11.93 20.65 -16.03
C LEU A 112 12.71 20.90 -17.32
N ASN A 113 12.51 20.08 -18.37
CA ASN A 113 13.13 20.29 -19.69
C ASN A 113 12.79 21.65 -20.32
N ARG A 114 11.61 22.20 -20.03
CA ARG A 114 11.16 23.51 -20.53
C ARG A 114 11.77 24.68 -19.77
N VAL A 115 12.09 24.49 -18.49
CA VAL A 115 12.73 25.48 -17.64
C VAL A 115 14.23 25.49 -17.97
N ARG A 116 14.60 26.19 -19.05
CA ARG A 116 15.97 26.29 -19.59
C ARG A 116 16.91 26.94 -18.57
N THR A 117 17.51 26.14 -17.71
CA THR A 117 18.46 26.59 -16.67
C THR A 117 19.83 25.97 -16.92
N LYS A 118 20.89 26.65 -16.48
CA LYS A 118 22.27 26.13 -16.59
C LYS A 118 22.46 24.84 -15.78
N ASP A 119 21.68 24.64 -14.72
CA ASP A 119 21.79 23.51 -13.81
C ASP A 119 20.81 22.36 -14.12
N GLN A 120 20.15 22.40 -15.28
CA GLN A 120 19.16 21.40 -15.68
C GLN A 120 19.74 19.97 -15.77
N ILE A 121 21.00 19.84 -16.18
CA ILE A 121 21.70 18.54 -16.23
C ILE A 121 21.83 17.95 -14.82
N LEU A 122 22.21 18.77 -13.83
CA LEU A 122 22.35 18.31 -12.44
C LEU A 122 20.99 17.91 -11.86
N ALA A 123 19.96 18.71 -12.07
CA ALA A 123 18.60 18.38 -11.62
C ALA A 123 18.07 17.09 -12.26
N LEU A 124 18.37 16.82 -13.53
CA LEU A 124 18.01 15.57 -14.19
C LEU A 124 18.80 14.37 -13.67
N LEU A 125 20.09 14.55 -13.38
CA LEU A 125 20.93 13.51 -12.77
C LEU A 125 20.44 13.16 -11.35
N ASP A 126 20.08 14.17 -10.56
CA ASP A 126 19.53 13.96 -9.22
C ASP A 126 18.21 13.18 -9.27
N LEU A 127 17.29 13.55 -10.18
CA LEU A 127 16.04 12.82 -10.38
C LEU A 127 16.27 11.37 -10.84
N TYR A 128 17.26 11.15 -11.72
CA TYR A 128 17.64 9.82 -12.17
C TYR A 128 18.16 8.95 -11.02
N GLU A 129 19.05 9.47 -10.18
CA GLU A 129 19.59 8.75 -9.04
C GLU A 129 18.51 8.43 -7.99
N VAL A 130 17.60 9.37 -7.71
CA VAL A 130 16.44 9.12 -6.82
C VAL A 130 15.56 7.99 -7.36
N ALA A 131 15.20 8.03 -8.65
CA ALA A 131 14.36 6.99 -9.26
C ALA A 131 15.04 5.61 -9.21
N LYS A 132 16.33 5.55 -9.53
CA LYS A 132 17.13 4.31 -9.51
C LYS A 132 17.26 3.75 -8.09
N SER A 133 17.53 4.61 -7.11
CA SER A 133 17.61 4.22 -5.69
C SER A 133 16.28 3.66 -5.18
N ASN A 134 15.16 4.32 -5.52
CA ASN A 134 13.83 3.85 -5.12
C ASN A 134 13.49 2.49 -5.72
N MET A 135 13.76 2.29 -7.02
CA MET A 135 13.57 0.99 -7.67
C MET A 135 14.40 -0.11 -6.99
N SER A 136 15.68 0.15 -6.73
CA SER A 136 16.56 -0.82 -6.07
C SER A 136 16.09 -1.17 -4.65
N ARG A 137 15.57 -0.19 -3.89
CA ARG A 137 15.00 -0.44 -2.55
C ARG A 137 13.75 -1.32 -2.63
N THR A 138 12.87 -1.06 -3.59
CA THR A 138 11.65 -1.86 -3.80
C THR A 138 11.98 -3.29 -4.22
N GLU A 139 12.86 -3.47 -5.20
CA GLU A 139 13.30 -4.80 -5.66
C GLU A 139 13.94 -5.62 -4.53
N ARG A 140 14.76 -4.97 -3.69
CA ARG A 140 15.36 -5.61 -2.52
C ARG A 140 14.30 -6.08 -1.52
N LEU A 141 13.34 -5.21 -1.17
CA LEU A 141 12.27 -5.54 -0.24
C LEU A 141 11.41 -6.70 -0.76
N LEU A 142 11.07 -6.71 -2.06
CA LEU A 142 10.32 -7.80 -2.68
C LEU A 142 11.09 -9.12 -2.62
N THR A 143 12.40 -9.09 -2.89
CA THR A 143 13.28 -10.27 -2.82
C THR A 143 13.34 -10.82 -1.39
N GLU A 144 13.55 -9.95 -0.40
CA GLU A 144 13.58 -10.33 1.03
C GLU A 144 12.22 -10.87 1.49
N THR A 145 11.12 -10.27 1.05
CA THR A 145 9.75 -10.72 1.36
C THR A 145 9.46 -12.09 0.76
N LEU A 146 9.85 -12.33 -0.50
CA LEU A 146 9.73 -13.66 -1.14
C LEU A 146 10.50 -14.73 -0.37
N GLY A 147 11.71 -14.41 0.07
CA GLY A 147 12.53 -15.29 0.90
C GLY A 147 11.88 -15.65 2.24
N ALA A 148 11.31 -14.66 2.90
CA ALA A 148 10.66 -14.83 4.20
C ALA A 148 9.39 -15.70 4.17
N LEU A 149 8.80 -15.95 2.98
CA LEU A 149 7.63 -16.82 2.86
C LEU A 149 7.92 -18.29 3.20
N GLY A 150 9.19 -18.72 3.17
CA GLY A 150 9.59 -20.09 3.51
C GLY A 150 8.94 -21.17 2.61
N ASN A 151 8.40 -20.78 1.45
CA ASN A 151 7.68 -21.66 0.53
C ASN A 151 8.58 -22.03 -0.65
N HIS A 152 8.75 -23.33 -0.93
CA HIS A 152 9.59 -23.82 -2.03
C HIS A 152 9.19 -23.26 -3.41
N GLN A 153 7.95 -22.80 -3.59
CA GLN A 153 7.46 -22.19 -4.81
C GLN A 153 8.18 -20.86 -5.14
N VAL A 154 8.83 -20.22 -4.16
CA VAL A 154 9.58 -18.96 -4.39
C VAL A 154 10.97 -19.21 -4.98
N VAL A 155 11.53 -20.43 -4.87
CA VAL A 155 12.91 -20.76 -5.29
C VAL A 155 13.15 -20.50 -6.78
N PRO A 156 12.27 -20.89 -7.73
CA PRO A 156 12.47 -20.57 -9.14
C PRO A 156 12.45 -19.06 -9.42
N ILE A 157 11.67 -18.30 -8.65
CA ILE A 157 11.55 -16.83 -8.78
C ILE A 157 12.85 -16.19 -8.30
N LEU A 158 13.35 -16.55 -7.11
CA LEU A 158 14.63 -16.09 -6.58
C LEU A 158 15.80 -16.48 -7.49
N THR A 159 15.77 -17.68 -8.07
CA THR A 159 16.77 -18.12 -9.07
C THR A 159 16.75 -17.26 -10.32
N THR A 160 15.56 -16.82 -10.76
CA THR A 160 15.41 -15.93 -11.92
C THR A 160 15.99 -14.55 -11.60
N ILE A 161 15.71 -14.01 -10.41
CA ILE A 161 16.26 -12.74 -9.92
C ILE A 161 17.79 -12.82 -9.89
N ALA A 162 18.37 -13.87 -9.29
CA ALA A 162 19.82 -14.05 -9.17
C ALA A 162 20.55 -14.08 -10.52
N LYS A 163 19.89 -14.61 -11.57
CA LYS A 163 20.49 -14.80 -12.90
C LYS A 163 20.27 -13.63 -13.86
N ASP A 164 19.37 -12.69 -13.57
CA ASP A 164 19.07 -11.60 -14.49
C ASP A 164 20.16 -10.51 -14.48
N PRO A 165 20.95 -10.31 -15.54
CA PRO A 165 22.01 -9.30 -15.56
C PRO A 165 21.51 -7.85 -15.48
N LYS A 166 20.21 -7.60 -15.64
CA LYS A 166 19.61 -6.26 -15.54
C LYS A 166 19.32 -5.85 -14.09
N ILE A 167 19.26 -6.82 -13.17
CA ILE A 167 19.01 -6.55 -11.75
C ILE A 167 20.31 -6.15 -11.05
N ASN A 168 20.21 -5.22 -10.09
CA ASN A 168 21.35 -4.77 -9.29
C ASN A 168 22.08 -5.96 -8.64
N ILE A 169 23.43 -5.98 -8.71
CA ILE A 169 24.27 -7.07 -8.17
C ILE A 169 23.98 -7.38 -6.69
N GLY A 170 23.71 -6.37 -5.86
CA GLY A 170 23.41 -6.58 -4.44
C GLY A 170 22.11 -7.36 -4.22
N ILE A 171 21.11 -7.15 -5.09
CA ILE A 171 19.82 -7.84 -5.03
C ILE A 171 19.97 -9.27 -5.54
N ARG A 172 20.76 -9.47 -6.61
CA ARG A 172 21.09 -10.81 -7.11
C ARG A 172 21.80 -11.65 -6.08
N ASN A 173 22.80 -11.08 -5.40
CA ASN A 173 23.51 -11.76 -4.32
C ASN A 173 22.56 -12.08 -3.17
N LYS A 174 21.68 -11.14 -2.78
CA LYS A 174 20.67 -11.37 -1.75
C LYS A 174 19.73 -12.54 -2.09
N ALA A 175 19.31 -12.66 -3.35
CA ALA A 175 18.45 -13.76 -3.80
C ALA A 175 19.14 -15.14 -3.77
N VAL A 176 20.48 -15.18 -3.77
CA VAL A 176 21.27 -16.42 -3.61
C VAL A 176 21.50 -16.76 -2.13
N GLU A 177 21.62 -15.75 -1.28
CA GLU A 177 21.83 -15.92 0.17
C GLU A 177 20.61 -16.45 0.92
N ILE A 178 19.41 -16.16 0.40
CA ILE A 178 18.11 -16.60 0.90
C ILE A 178 17.83 -18.04 0.44
#